data_AF-A0A0R3R197-F1
#
_entry.id   AF-A0A0R3R197-F1
#
_cell.length_a   1.000
_cell.length_b   1.000
_cell.length_c   1.000
_cell.angle_alpha   90.00
_cell.angle_beta   90.00
_cell.angle_gamma   90.00
#
_symmetry.space_group_name_H-M   'P 1'
#
loop_
_entity.id
_entity.type
_entity.pdbx_description
1 polymer ?
#
loop_
_entity_poly.entity_id
_entity_poly.type
_entity_poly.pdbx_seq_one_letter_code
_entity_poly.pdbx_strand_id
1 'polypeptide(L)'
;LEWSHNVSILVSEKCIGAMRRKMMFALSRMKIVPDSFLAILQEACSTDAGTKSSLECVLKINVDDYQANQCMDAVNYIFVNILAFSPAVEPFEKRPRLDSTLNELSRIYLAKQRTWEGRRQKRRQIMRENPIVSNDSLALEEAVTQQISQISEETSLCFKTYVKQKAAEYFLKFVLISGSPVEFNSLIHFLQYFIPAHLNRLLSSFDVPME
;
A
#
# COMPACT_ATOMS: atom_id res chain seq x y z
N LEU A 1 19.39 -0.06 44.17
CA LEU A 1 19.41 1.01 43.15
C LEU A 1 20.84 1.50 43.04
N GLU A 2 21.44 1.36 41.87
CA GLU A 2 22.83 1.70 41.61
C GLU A 2 22.89 3.15 41.08
N TRP A 3 23.36 4.08 41.91
CA TRP A 3 23.29 5.52 41.63
C TRP A 3 24.39 6.02 40.69
N SER A 4 25.42 5.21 40.46
CA SER A 4 26.53 5.50 39.53
C SER A 4 26.20 5.12 38.08
N HIS A 5 25.11 4.39 37.84
CA HIS A 5 24.78 3.89 36.51
C HIS A 5 23.87 4.85 35.74
N ASN A 6 24.38 5.42 34.65
CA ASN A 6 23.57 6.19 33.73
C ASN A 6 22.81 5.27 32.77
N VAL A 7 21.53 5.06 33.04
CA VAL A 7 20.62 4.24 32.20
C VAL A 7 20.44 4.74 30.77
N SER A 8 20.84 5.99 30.48
CA SER A 8 20.74 6.62 29.16
C SER A 8 22.08 6.69 28.42
N ILE A 9 23.14 6.03 28.92
CA ILE A 9 24.51 6.15 28.37
C ILE A 9 24.61 5.77 26.88
N LEU A 10 23.72 4.91 26.39
CA LEU A 10 23.68 4.48 24.98
C LEU A 10 22.81 5.39 24.09
N VAL A 11 22.16 6.40 24.65
CA VAL A 11 21.30 7.31 23.91
C VAL A 11 22.14 8.37 23.22
N SER A 12 22.27 8.27 21.90
CA SER A 12 22.99 9.27 21.10
C SER A 12 22.29 10.63 21.10
N GLU A 13 23.03 11.70 20.83
CA GLU A 13 22.47 13.05 20.65
C GLU A 13 21.40 13.11 19.55
N LYS A 14 21.57 12.31 18.48
CA LYS A 14 20.58 12.17 17.41
C LYS A 14 19.26 11.62 17.95
N CYS A 15 19.31 10.62 18.83
CA CYS A 15 18.15 10.06 19.50
C CYS A 15 17.49 11.10 20.42
N ILE A 16 18.28 11.87 21.18
CA ILE A 16 17.77 12.96 22.03
C ILE A 16 17.04 14.02 21.18
N GLY A 17 17.64 14.44 20.08
CA GLY A 17 17.02 15.38 19.15
C GLY A 17 15.73 14.85 18.54
N ALA A 18 15.69 13.57 18.19
CA ALA A 18 14.48 12.91 17.69
C ALA A 18 13.38 12.83 18.76
N MET A 19 13.73 12.45 19.99
CA MET A 19 12.80 12.42 21.13
C MET A 19 12.20 13.79 21.38
N ARG A 20 13.02 14.85 21.45
CA ARG A 20 12.53 16.23 21.65
C ARG A 20 11.54 16.65 20.56
N ARG A 21 11.83 16.37 19.29
CA ARG A 21 10.91 16.67 18.17
C ARG A 21 9.58 15.90 18.30
N LYS A 22 9.63 14.60 18.63
CA LYS A 22 8.43 13.79 18.83
C LYS A 22 7.60 14.25 20.04
N MET A 23 8.24 14.65 21.13
CA MET A 23 7.57 15.23 22.30
C MET A 23 6.87 16.55 21.95
N MET A 24 7.53 17.46 21.24
CA MET A 24 6.93 18.72 20.80
C MET A 24 5.73 18.50 19.87
N PHE A 25 5.80 17.51 18.98
CA PHE A 25 4.71 17.13 18.10
C PHE A 25 3.53 16.50 18.86
N ALA A 26 3.80 15.67 19.87
CA ALA A 26 2.75 15.12 20.73
C ALA A 26 2.03 16.23 21.51
N LEU A 27 2.78 17.17 22.09
CA LEU A 27 2.23 18.31 22.82
C LEU A 27 1.40 19.23 21.93
N SER A 28 1.82 19.48 20.69
CA SER A 28 1.02 20.29 19.77
C SER A 28 -0.30 19.61 19.39
N ARG A 29 -0.31 18.29 19.22
CA ARG A 29 -1.54 17.53 18.94
C ARG A 29 -2.50 17.50 20.13
N MET A 30 -1.98 17.33 21.34
CA MET A 30 -2.78 17.40 22.58
C MET A 30 -3.51 18.74 22.73
N LYS A 31 -2.91 19.85 22.28
CA LYS A 31 -3.55 21.17 22.30
C LYS A 31 -4.72 21.31 21.31
N ILE A 32 -4.67 20.58 20.20
CA ILE A 32 -5.69 20.66 19.14
C ILE A 32 -6.87 19.76 19.45
N VAL A 33 -6.61 18.56 20.00
CA VAL A 33 -7.66 17.63 20.43
C VAL A 33 -7.34 17.15 21.85
N PRO A 34 -7.84 17.85 22.88
CA PRO A 34 -7.70 17.39 24.26
C PRO A 34 -8.38 16.01 24.44
N ASP A 35 -7.80 15.17 25.29
CA ASP A 35 -8.29 13.82 25.69
C ASP A 35 -8.32 12.72 24.61
N SER A 36 -7.68 12.91 23.46
CA SER A 36 -7.52 11.82 22.47
C SER A 36 -6.19 11.08 22.65
N PHE A 37 -6.17 10.07 23.52
CA PHE A 37 -5.05 9.12 23.62
C PHE A 37 -4.72 8.46 22.26
N LEU A 38 -5.76 8.19 21.47
CA LEU A 38 -5.63 7.65 20.12
C LEU A 38 -4.90 8.59 19.16
N ALA A 39 -5.08 9.91 19.29
CA ALA A 39 -4.35 10.87 18.47
C ALA A 39 -2.84 10.86 18.76
N ILE A 40 -2.41 10.48 19.96
CA ILE A 40 -0.98 10.39 20.31
C ILE A 40 -0.37 9.08 19.79
N LEU A 41 -1.13 7.98 19.84
CA LEU A 41 -0.70 6.66 19.37
C LEU A 41 -0.71 6.50 17.85
N GLN A 42 -1.47 7.32 17.12
CA GLN A 42 -1.38 7.39 15.67
C GLN A 42 -0.03 8.00 15.28
N GLU A 43 0.96 7.10 15.16
CA GLU A 43 2.31 7.40 14.73
C GLU A 43 2.25 8.15 13.39
N ALA A 44 2.75 9.39 13.39
CA ALA A 44 2.93 10.13 12.16
C ALA A 44 3.99 9.41 11.32
N CYS A 45 3.54 8.57 10.38
CA CYS A 45 4.27 8.25 9.17
C CYS A 45 4.56 9.58 8.45
N SER A 46 5.71 10.16 8.77
CA SER A 46 6.32 11.27 8.04
C SER A 46 6.56 10.84 6.58
N THR A 47 6.49 11.68 5.55
CA THR A 47 6.76 13.11 5.42
C THR A 47 5.94 13.68 4.25
N ASP A 48 5.69 14.99 4.33
CA ASP A 48 5.10 15.88 3.32
C ASP A 48 3.58 15.87 3.06
N ALA A 49 3.03 17.05 3.31
CA ALA A 49 1.79 17.66 2.81
C ALA A 49 0.47 16.90 3.01
N GLY A 50 -0.38 17.51 3.84
CA GLY A 50 -1.82 17.29 3.82
C GLY A 50 -2.26 16.04 4.57
N THR A 51 -2.87 16.24 5.73
CA THR A 51 -3.92 15.41 6.35
C THR A 51 -4.17 14.05 5.68
N LYS A 52 -3.23 13.09 5.81
CA LYS A 52 -3.48 11.71 5.37
C LYS A 52 -4.38 11.08 6.42
N SER A 53 -5.68 11.13 6.17
CA SER A 53 -6.67 10.30 6.85
C SER A 53 -6.17 8.85 6.83
N SER A 54 -6.39 8.08 7.91
CA SER A 54 -6.08 6.64 7.94
C SER A 54 -6.85 5.83 6.88
N LEU A 55 -7.74 6.49 6.14
CA LEU A 55 -8.54 5.96 5.05
C LEU A 55 -7.93 6.28 3.67
N GLU A 56 -6.90 7.12 3.58
CA GLU A 56 -6.28 7.52 2.31
C GLU A 56 -4.75 7.39 2.32
N CYS A 57 -4.20 6.68 1.34
CA CYS A 57 -2.76 6.57 1.12
C CYS A 57 -2.39 7.03 -0.29
N VAL A 58 -1.23 7.68 -0.44
CA VAL A 58 -0.67 8.04 -1.74
C VAL A 58 0.72 7.42 -1.85
N LEU A 59 0.90 6.58 -2.86
CA LEU A 59 2.16 5.96 -3.25
C LEU A 59 2.69 6.67 -4.49
N LYS A 60 3.90 7.20 -4.40
CA LYS A 60 4.64 7.69 -5.57
C LYS A 60 5.24 6.49 -6.29
N ILE A 61 5.00 6.38 -7.60
CA ILE A 61 5.58 5.36 -8.46
C ILE A 61 6.45 6.04 -9.52
N ASN A 62 7.61 5.44 -9.80
CA ASN A 62 8.46 5.86 -10.89
C ASN A 62 8.17 4.94 -12.07
N VAL A 63 7.59 5.49 -13.12
CA VAL A 63 7.23 4.80 -14.35
C VAL A 63 7.82 5.64 -15.47
N ASP A 64 8.44 4.98 -16.45
CA ASP A 64 9.00 5.63 -17.64
C ASP A 64 7.88 6.28 -18.50
N ASP A 65 8.11 6.56 -19.79
CA ASP A 65 7.19 7.26 -20.70
C ASP A 65 5.87 6.50 -21.04
N TYR A 66 5.39 5.63 -20.15
CA TYR A 66 4.08 4.98 -20.25
C TYR A 66 2.95 5.94 -19.93
N GLN A 67 1.75 5.67 -20.46
CA GLN A 67 0.54 6.46 -20.20
C GLN A 67 -0.20 6.00 -18.93
N ALA A 68 -1.04 6.87 -18.35
CA ALA A 68 -1.81 6.59 -17.13
C ALA A 68 -2.76 5.38 -17.24
N ASN A 69 -3.32 5.13 -18.43
CA ASN A 69 -4.14 3.95 -18.74
C ASN A 69 -3.34 2.65 -18.66
N GLN A 70 -2.17 2.59 -19.28
CA GLN A 70 -1.26 1.44 -19.21
C GLN A 70 -0.83 1.16 -17.77
N CYS A 71 -0.51 2.22 -17.02
CA CYS A 71 -0.21 2.10 -15.59
C CYS A 71 -1.40 1.52 -14.81
N MET A 72 -2.63 2.01 -15.06
CA MET A 72 -3.82 1.49 -14.41
C MET A 72 -4.12 0.04 -14.78
N ASP A 73 -3.88 -0.36 -16.03
CA ASP A 73 -4.06 -1.74 -16.49
C ASP A 73 -3.03 -2.68 -15.88
N ALA A 74 -1.77 -2.26 -15.75
CA ALA A 74 -0.74 -3.03 -15.04
C ALA A 74 -1.07 -3.18 -13.55
N VAL A 75 -1.53 -2.12 -12.89
CA VAL A 75 -2.00 -2.20 -11.49
C VAL A 75 -3.22 -3.11 -11.37
N ASN A 76 -4.14 -3.05 -12.31
CA ASN A 76 -5.29 -3.94 -12.36
C ASN A 76 -4.87 -5.41 -12.53
N TYR A 77 -3.89 -5.69 -13.40
CA TYR A 77 -3.33 -7.03 -13.54
C TYR A 77 -2.76 -7.52 -12.20
N ILE A 78 -2.00 -6.69 -11.49
CA ILE A 78 -1.47 -7.04 -10.16
C ILE A 78 -2.62 -7.39 -9.21
N PHE A 79 -3.66 -6.57 -9.14
CA PHE A 79 -4.74 -6.79 -8.17
C PHE A 79 -5.60 -7.99 -8.51
N VAL A 80 -6.02 -8.14 -9.76
CA VAL A 80 -6.95 -9.20 -10.17
C VAL A 80 -6.22 -10.52 -10.34
N ASN A 81 -5.12 -10.55 -11.10
CA ASN A 81 -4.48 -11.80 -11.50
C ASN A 81 -3.46 -12.25 -10.46
N ILE A 82 -2.64 -11.32 -9.94
CA ILE A 82 -1.59 -11.69 -8.99
C ILE A 82 -2.12 -11.80 -7.56
N LEU A 83 -2.95 -10.86 -7.10
CA LEU A 83 -3.43 -10.82 -5.71
C LEU A 83 -4.85 -11.39 -5.50
N ALA A 84 -5.52 -11.83 -6.58
CA ALA A 84 -6.85 -12.41 -6.55
C ALA A 84 -7.94 -11.51 -5.93
N PHE A 85 -7.81 -10.18 -6.10
CA PHE A 85 -8.85 -9.24 -5.71
C PHE A 85 -9.98 -9.24 -6.73
N SER A 86 -11.21 -9.13 -6.25
CA SER A 86 -12.39 -9.04 -7.10
C SER A 86 -12.61 -7.57 -7.51
N PRO A 87 -12.70 -7.24 -8.81
CA PRO A 87 -13.14 -5.91 -9.21
C PRO A 87 -14.58 -5.69 -8.75
N ALA A 88 -14.87 -4.51 -8.20
CA ALA A 88 -16.22 -4.13 -7.78
C ALA A 88 -16.73 -2.95 -8.61
N VAL A 89 -18.03 -2.96 -8.90
CA VAL A 89 -18.71 -1.84 -9.57
C VAL A 89 -18.91 -0.73 -8.54
N GLU A 90 -18.70 0.53 -8.96
CA GLU A 90 -19.01 1.70 -8.12
C GLU A 90 -20.45 1.59 -7.59
N PRO A 91 -20.67 1.61 -6.26
CA PRO A 91 -21.98 2.01 -5.78
C PRO A 91 -22.18 3.45 -6.26
N PHE A 92 -23.31 3.71 -6.92
CA PHE A 92 -23.69 4.99 -7.49
C PHE A 92 -23.71 6.12 -6.44
N GLU A 93 -22.54 6.69 -6.13
CA GLU A 93 -22.48 8.03 -5.56
C GLU A 93 -22.49 9.00 -6.73
N LYS A 94 -23.54 9.83 -6.77
CA LYS A 94 -23.68 10.93 -7.72
C LYS A 94 -22.35 11.68 -7.80
N ARG A 95 -21.74 11.70 -9.00
CA ARG A 95 -20.57 12.54 -9.31
C ARG A 95 -20.77 13.91 -8.66
N PRO A 96 -19.87 14.36 -7.77
CA PRO A 96 -19.84 15.76 -7.40
C PRO A 96 -19.70 16.55 -8.70
N ARG A 97 -20.61 17.50 -8.92
CA ARG A 97 -20.57 18.37 -10.09
C ARG A 97 -19.27 19.16 -10.06
N LEU A 98 -18.54 19.09 -11.17
CA LEU A 98 -17.43 19.99 -11.51
C LEU A 98 -16.28 20.01 -10.49
N ASP A 99 -15.30 19.14 -10.68
CA ASP A 99 -13.91 19.57 -10.54
C ASP A 99 -13.07 18.90 -11.65
N SER A 100 -12.32 19.74 -12.34
CA SER A 100 -11.68 19.48 -13.62
C SER A 100 -10.34 18.73 -13.47
N THR A 101 -10.37 17.44 -13.14
CA THR A 101 -9.20 16.55 -13.25
C THR A 101 -9.44 15.46 -14.29
N LEU A 102 -9.34 15.85 -15.57
CA LEU A 102 -9.49 15.01 -16.77
C LEU A 102 -8.55 13.77 -16.84
N ASN A 103 -7.64 13.58 -15.88
CA ASN A 103 -6.59 12.54 -15.91
C ASN A 103 -6.61 11.56 -14.71
N GLU A 104 -7.68 11.52 -13.92
CA GLU A 104 -7.78 10.57 -12.79
C GLU A 104 -8.55 9.32 -13.20
N LEU A 105 -7.82 8.24 -13.51
CA LEU A 105 -8.41 6.91 -13.71
C LEU A 105 -8.62 6.24 -12.36
N SER A 106 -9.78 5.65 -12.12
CA SER A 106 -10.07 4.97 -10.86
C SER A 106 -10.78 3.63 -11.04
N ARG A 107 -10.49 2.68 -10.16
CA ARG A 107 -11.17 1.37 -10.07
C ARG A 107 -11.34 0.97 -8.61
N ILE A 108 -12.34 0.14 -8.33
CA ILE A 108 -12.63 -0.36 -6.99
C ILE A 108 -12.33 -1.85 -6.93
N TYR A 109 -11.75 -2.28 -5.82
CA TYR A 109 -11.35 -3.65 -5.58
C TYR A 109 -11.87 -4.12 -4.23
N LEU A 110 -12.30 -5.38 -4.22
CA LEU A 110 -12.71 -6.12 -3.04
C LEU A 110 -11.71 -7.25 -2.79
N ALA A 111 -10.99 -7.18 -1.68
CA ALA A 111 -10.17 -8.27 -1.18
C ALA A 111 -10.99 -9.11 -0.19
N LYS A 112 -11.20 -10.39 -0.53
CA LYS A 112 -11.92 -11.35 0.30
C LYS A 112 -11.01 -12.19 1.20
N GLN A 113 -9.71 -12.14 0.94
CA GLN A 113 -8.69 -12.96 1.61
C GLN A 113 -7.42 -12.13 1.80
N ARG A 114 -6.67 -12.40 2.87
CA ARG A 114 -5.43 -11.68 3.20
C ARG A 114 -4.24 -12.21 2.38
N THR A 115 -4.32 -12.08 1.05
CA THR A 115 -3.31 -12.59 0.11
C THR A 115 -1.94 -11.89 0.21
N TRP A 116 -1.88 -10.76 0.92
CA TRP A 116 -0.65 -10.01 1.19
C TRP A 116 0.16 -10.55 2.38
N GLU A 117 -0.40 -11.40 3.23
CA GLU A 117 0.26 -11.93 4.42
C GLU A 117 0.88 -13.32 4.19
N GLY A 118 1.92 -13.68 4.95
CA GLY A 118 2.53 -15.03 4.90
C GLY A 118 3.24 -15.41 3.59
N ARG A 119 3.27 -14.53 2.58
CA ARG A 119 3.82 -14.80 1.23
C ARG A 119 5.23 -15.36 1.22
N ARG A 120 6.11 -14.90 2.12
CA ARG A 120 7.51 -15.36 2.19
C ARG A 120 7.63 -16.85 2.47
N GLN A 121 6.84 -17.38 3.40
CA GLN A 121 6.89 -18.80 3.76
C GLN A 121 6.34 -19.65 2.61
N LYS A 122 5.23 -19.23 2.00
CA LYS A 122 4.61 -19.92 0.87
C LYS A 122 5.48 -19.90 -0.38
N ARG A 123 6.11 -18.77 -0.70
CA ARG A 123 7.08 -18.68 -1.80
C ARG A 123 8.24 -19.66 -1.62
N ARG A 124 8.81 -19.75 -0.42
CA ARG A 124 9.87 -20.72 -0.11
C ARG A 124 9.41 -22.18 -0.18
N GLN A 125 8.13 -22.45 0.10
CA GLN A 125 7.56 -23.77 -0.02
C GLN A 125 7.41 -24.15 -1.50
N ILE A 126 6.79 -23.27 -2.30
CA ILE A 126 6.58 -23.49 -3.74
C ILE A 126 7.91 -23.64 -4.50
N MET A 127 8.90 -22.80 -4.21
CA MET A 127 10.22 -22.93 -4.85
C MET A 127 10.92 -24.26 -4.53
N ARG A 128 10.62 -24.88 -3.39
CA ARG A 128 11.13 -26.21 -3.02
C ARG A 128 10.36 -27.33 -3.72
N GLU A 129 9.04 -27.19 -3.83
CA GLU A 129 8.15 -28.20 -4.42
C GLU A 129 8.18 -28.17 -5.96
N ASN A 130 8.32 -26.99 -6.56
CA ASN A 130 8.24 -26.77 -8.01
C ASN A 130 9.32 -25.77 -8.48
N PRO A 131 10.57 -26.25 -8.71
CA PRO A 131 11.68 -25.39 -9.13
C PRO A 131 11.45 -24.71 -10.49
N ILE A 132 10.66 -25.31 -11.37
CA ILE A 132 10.39 -24.81 -12.74
C ILE A 132 9.63 -23.47 -12.70
N VAL A 133 8.71 -23.31 -11.74
CA VAL A 133 7.93 -22.08 -11.54
C VAL A 133 8.81 -20.92 -11.04
N SER A 134 10.00 -21.21 -10.51
CA SER A 134 10.95 -20.18 -10.07
C SER A 134 11.49 -19.31 -11.20
N ASN A 135 11.43 -19.78 -12.45
CA ASN A 135 11.99 -19.05 -13.59
C ASN A 135 11.09 -17.90 -14.04
N ASP A 136 9.78 -17.99 -13.80
CA ASP A 136 8.84 -16.91 -14.05
C ASP A 136 8.34 -16.29 -12.73
N SER A 137 8.87 -15.12 -12.42
CA SER A 137 8.48 -14.36 -11.22
C SER A 137 6.98 -14.06 -11.16
N LEU A 138 6.27 -13.89 -12.28
CA LEU A 138 4.84 -13.57 -12.25
C LEU A 138 4.03 -14.83 -11.94
N ALA A 139 4.28 -15.92 -12.65
CA ALA A 139 3.68 -17.23 -12.35
C ALA A 139 3.94 -17.68 -10.90
N LEU A 140 5.13 -17.40 -10.36
CA LEU A 140 5.44 -17.68 -8.96
C LEU A 140 4.55 -16.88 -8.00
N GLU A 141 4.33 -15.59 -8.24
CA GLU A 141 3.47 -14.78 -7.37
C GLU A 141 2.00 -15.19 -7.45
N GLU A 142 1.51 -15.58 -8.64
CA GLU A 142 0.16 -16.12 -8.83
C GLU A 142 -0.01 -17.44 -8.06
N ALA A 143 0.95 -18.36 -8.16
CA ALA A 143 0.93 -19.62 -7.43
C ALA A 143 0.97 -19.41 -5.90
N VAL A 144 1.77 -18.44 -5.42
CA VAL A 144 1.81 -18.06 -4.00
C VAL A 144 0.43 -17.60 -3.53
N THR A 145 -0.22 -16.75 -4.32
CA THR A 145 -1.57 -16.27 -4.00
C THR A 145 -2.58 -17.39 -3.95
N GLN A 146 -2.61 -18.29 -4.94
CA GLN A 146 -3.52 -19.42 -4.96
C GLN A 146 -3.40 -20.31 -3.72
N GLN A 147 -2.17 -20.60 -3.27
CA GLN A 147 -1.97 -21.38 -2.04
C GLN A 147 -2.38 -20.63 -0.77
N ILE A 148 -2.18 -19.31 -0.71
CA ILE A 148 -2.64 -18.51 0.43
C ILE A 148 -4.16 -18.46 0.45
N SER A 149 -4.78 -18.28 -0.71
CA SER A 149 -6.23 -18.22 -0.87
C SER A 149 -6.98 -19.45 -0.37
N GLN A 150 -6.32 -20.62 -0.31
CA GLN A 150 -6.93 -21.84 0.22
C GLN A 150 -6.92 -21.92 1.76
N ILE A 151 -6.05 -21.16 2.42
CA ILE A 151 -5.73 -21.31 3.85
C ILE A 151 -5.98 -20.02 4.64
N SER A 152 -6.03 -18.88 3.95
CA SER A 152 -6.17 -17.55 4.55
C SER A 152 -7.54 -17.37 5.18
N GLU A 153 -7.56 -16.68 6.32
CA GLU A 153 -8.80 -16.20 6.93
C GLU A 153 -9.56 -15.27 5.97
N GLU A 154 -10.89 -15.38 6.01
CA GLU A 154 -11.75 -14.48 5.27
C GLU A 154 -11.60 -13.05 5.79
N THR A 155 -11.51 -12.09 4.87
CA THR A 155 -11.57 -10.66 5.14
C THR A 155 -12.55 -10.03 4.16
N SER A 156 -12.94 -8.78 4.39
CA SER A 156 -13.78 -8.05 3.46
C SER A 156 -13.33 -6.60 3.42
N LEU A 157 -12.33 -6.35 2.59
CA LEU A 157 -11.73 -5.03 2.42
C LEU A 157 -12.07 -4.48 1.04
N CYS A 158 -12.83 -3.39 1.00
CA CYS A 158 -13.18 -2.69 -0.23
C CYS A 158 -12.46 -1.34 -0.29
N PHE A 159 -11.71 -1.11 -1.35
CA PHE A 159 -10.96 0.12 -1.53
C PHE A 159 -10.95 0.58 -2.99
N LYS A 160 -10.81 1.88 -3.18
CA LYS A 160 -10.69 2.53 -4.48
C LYS A 160 -9.25 2.91 -4.74
N THR A 161 -8.77 2.62 -5.94
CA THR A 161 -7.45 3.02 -6.42
C THR A 161 -7.60 4.05 -7.52
N TYR A 162 -6.80 5.10 -7.46
CA TYR A 162 -6.69 6.14 -8.47
C TYR A 162 -5.27 6.20 -9.01
N VAL A 163 -5.12 6.36 -10.31
CA VAL A 163 -3.87 6.77 -10.95
C VAL A 163 -3.98 8.25 -11.27
N LYS A 164 -3.02 9.04 -10.77
CA LYS A 164 -2.88 10.45 -11.10
C LYS A 164 -1.50 10.70 -11.68
N GLN A 165 -1.46 11.24 -12.89
CA GLN A 165 -0.24 11.75 -13.50
C GLN A 165 -0.08 13.23 -13.16
N LYS A 166 1.06 13.61 -12.60
CA LYS A 166 1.41 15.01 -12.36
C LYS A 166 2.82 15.25 -12.92
N ALA A 167 2.88 15.94 -14.05
CA ALA A 167 4.11 16.10 -14.83
C ALA A 167 4.71 14.73 -15.22
N ALA A 168 6.00 14.50 -14.95
CA ALA A 168 6.70 13.24 -15.19
C ALA A 168 6.54 12.21 -14.03
N GLU A 169 5.71 12.50 -13.03
CA GLU A 169 5.54 11.63 -11.86
C GLU A 169 4.14 11.02 -11.82
N TYR A 170 4.09 9.72 -11.50
CA TYR A 170 2.87 8.97 -11.31
C TYR A 170 2.58 8.72 -9.84
N PHE A 171 1.31 8.89 -9.46
CA PHE A 171 0.84 8.70 -8.09
C PHE A 171 -0.33 7.74 -8.09
N LEU A 172 -0.21 6.71 -7.25
CA LEU A 172 -1.31 5.82 -6.91
C LEU A 172 -1.94 6.29 -5.60
N LYS A 173 -3.21 6.70 -5.64
CA LYS A 173 -3.99 6.99 -4.43
C LYS A 173 -4.87 5.80 -4.12
N PHE A 174 -4.87 5.37 -2.86
CA PHE A 174 -5.74 4.33 -2.32
C PHE A 174 -6.69 4.95 -1.30
N VAL A 175 -7.98 4.61 -1.39
CA VAL A 175 -9.01 5.10 -0.48
C VAL A 175 -9.83 3.92 0.03
N LEU A 176 -9.88 3.72 1.34
CA LEU A 176 -10.72 2.71 1.96
C LEU A 176 -12.20 3.10 1.82
N ILE A 177 -13.01 2.22 1.25
CA ILE A 177 -14.47 2.38 1.17
C ILE A 177 -15.13 1.66 2.35
N SER A 178 -14.76 0.40 2.59
CA SER A 178 -15.31 -0.40 3.69
C SER A 178 -14.33 -1.47 4.15
N GLY A 179 -14.39 -1.83 5.44
CA GLY A 179 -13.53 -2.85 6.06
C GLY A 179 -12.68 -2.28 7.19
N SER A 180 -11.75 -3.07 7.71
CA SER A 180 -10.90 -2.67 8.83
C SER A 180 -9.78 -1.70 8.38
N PRO A 181 -9.65 -0.52 9.00
CA PRO A 181 -8.52 0.39 8.74
C PRO A 181 -7.16 -0.24 9.07
N VAL A 182 -7.12 -1.17 10.03
CA VAL A 182 -5.87 -1.87 10.41
C VAL A 182 -5.44 -2.82 9.30
N GLU A 183 -6.38 -3.61 8.76
CA GLU A 183 -6.12 -4.49 7.62
C GLU A 183 -5.78 -3.69 6.36
N PHE A 184 -6.46 -2.54 6.15
CA PHE A 184 -6.13 -1.62 5.07
C PHE A 184 -4.69 -1.14 5.17
N ASN A 185 -4.26 -0.67 6.34
CA ASN A 185 -2.88 -0.21 6.53
C ASN A 185 -1.86 -1.34 6.32
N SER A 186 -2.16 -2.57 6.76
CA SER A 186 -1.34 -3.75 6.49
C SER A 186 -1.19 -3.99 4.98
N LEU A 187 -2.31 -3.97 4.24
CA LEU A 187 -2.31 -4.08 2.78
C LEU A 187 -1.52 -2.95 2.12
N ILE A 188 -1.74 -1.70 2.52
CA ILE A 188 -1.05 -0.55 1.95
C ILE A 188 0.46 -0.67 2.14
N HIS A 189 0.91 -1.05 3.34
CA HIS A 189 2.33 -1.26 3.61
C HIS A 189 2.92 -2.34 2.68
N PHE A 190 2.19 -3.44 2.46
CA PHE A 190 2.60 -4.45 1.50
C PHE A 190 2.67 -3.89 0.06
N LEU A 191 1.64 -3.18 -0.39
CA LEU A 191 1.56 -2.63 -1.75
C LEU A 191 2.65 -1.60 -2.07
N GLN A 192 3.12 -0.85 -1.06
CA GLN A 192 4.22 0.10 -1.21
C GLN A 192 5.52 -0.55 -1.72
N TYR A 193 5.76 -1.81 -1.36
CA TYR A 193 6.92 -2.57 -1.84
C TYR A 193 6.57 -3.46 -3.03
N PHE A 194 5.37 -4.03 -3.03
CA PHE A 194 4.97 -5.01 -4.03
C PHE A 194 4.74 -4.38 -5.42
N ILE A 195 4.03 -3.25 -5.47
CA ILE A 195 3.70 -2.62 -6.77
C ILE A 195 4.97 -2.17 -7.49
N PRO A 196 5.90 -1.39 -6.90
CA PRO A 196 7.10 -0.97 -7.62
C PRO A 196 7.97 -2.13 -8.10
N ALA A 197 8.01 -3.25 -7.37
CA ALA A 197 8.79 -4.42 -7.73
C ALA A 197 8.28 -5.16 -8.99
N HIS A 198 6.97 -5.07 -9.27
CA HIS A 198 6.34 -5.79 -10.38
C HIS A 198 5.85 -4.88 -11.52
N LEU A 199 5.62 -3.59 -11.24
CA LEU A 199 5.00 -2.65 -12.18
C LEU A 199 5.83 -2.46 -13.45
N ASN A 200 7.13 -2.15 -13.35
CA ASN A 200 7.97 -1.87 -14.52
C ASN A 200 8.13 -3.10 -15.42
N ARG A 201 8.19 -4.30 -14.83
CA ARG A 201 8.25 -5.55 -15.58
C ARG A 201 6.95 -5.83 -16.35
N LEU A 202 5.80 -5.52 -15.75
CA LEU A 202 4.52 -5.67 -16.43
C LEU A 202 4.37 -4.67 -17.56
N LEU A 203 4.74 -3.41 -17.33
CA LEU A 203 4.71 -2.36 -18.35
C LEU A 203 5.59 -2.72 -19.55
N SER A 204 6.81 -3.21 -19.33
CA SER A 204 7.68 -3.65 -20.43
C SER A 204 7.17 -4.90 -21.18
N SER A 205 6.30 -5.70 -20.56
CA SER A 205 5.67 -6.86 -21.22
C SER A 205 4.50 -6.47 -22.12
N PHE A 206 3.84 -5.34 -21.86
CA PHE A 206 2.73 -4.85 -22.68
C PHE A 206 3.19 -4.16 -23.98
N ASP A 207 4.48 -3.82 -24.09
CA ASP A 207 5.08 -3.25 -25.30
C ASP A 207 5.43 -4.29 -26.38
N VAL A 208 5.40 -5.59 -26.05
CA VAL A 208 5.56 -6.65 -27.05
C VAL A 208 4.19 -6.93 -27.66
N PRO A 209 3.98 -6.72 -28.97
CA PRO A 209 2.74 -7.13 -29.61
C PRO A 209 2.59 -8.63 -29.41
N MET A 210 1.50 -9.09 -28.81
CA MET A 210 1.10 -10.49 -28.96
C MET A 210 0.86 -10.71 -30.46
N GLU A 211 1.75 -11.48 -31.09
CA GLU A 211 1.56 -12.04 -32.44
C GLU A 211 0.31 -12.92 -32.51
#